data_AF-A0A5C7W9H5-F1
#
_entry.id   AF-A0A5C7W9H5-F1
#
_cell.length_a   1.000
_cell.length_b   1.000
_cell.length_c   1.000
_cell.angle_alpha   90.00
_cell.angle_beta   90.00
_cell.angle_gamma   90.00
#
_symmetry.space_group_name_H-M   'P 1'
#
loop_
_entity.id
_entity.type
_entity.pdbx_description
1 polymer ?
#
loop_
_entity_poly.entity_id
_entity_poly.type
_entity_poly.pdbx_seq_one_letter_code
_entity_poly.pdbx_strand_id
1 'polypeptide(L)'
;MALADVDDLAVVSSLAAQMQQRLAQPFALKGMQIVTSLSIGISLFPGDGDDFETLLKHADMAMYQAKSVGRNAFCFFDERMNADNLERLALELDLRQALTRDEFVLQYQPIVDLHTGKLLAEEALLRWRHPEIGLLGPDRFIDAAERSGLIVEIGEWVLGEACRQAMLWQAGCLPRFVVSVNMSAVQFRRGNLGEVVQAALMRYGLPPSGLELELTESILLQDCEQLRQLKELGVKLSIDDFGTGYSNLAYLQRFQVDKLKIDQSFVRGLGGNPQNQAIVTAIVQMARSLGLHTVAEGVEDEATRQLLVELGAIRGRATCLPGRCRRRN
;
A
#
# COMPACT_ATOMS: atom_id res chain seq x y z
N MET A 1 -16.92 13.63 -24.54
CA MET A 1 -16.67 14.00 -25.95
C MET A 1 -17.29 12.89 -26.80
N ALA A 2 -18.05 13.23 -27.83
CA ALA A 2 -18.56 12.24 -28.79
C ALA A 2 -17.82 12.44 -30.12
N LEU A 3 -17.40 11.34 -30.74
CA LEU A 3 -16.76 11.33 -32.05
C LEU A 3 -17.72 10.65 -33.02
N ALA A 4 -18.05 11.31 -34.11
CA ALA A 4 -18.83 10.74 -35.20
C ALA A 4 -17.89 10.29 -36.34
N ASP A 5 -18.37 9.36 -37.16
CA ASP A 5 -17.69 8.90 -38.39
C ASP A 5 -16.25 8.38 -38.15
N VAL A 6 -16.10 7.49 -37.16
CA VAL A 6 -14.81 6.87 -36.86
C VAL A 6 -14.76 5.45 -37.42
N ASP A 7 -14.00 5.27 -38.50
CA ASP A 7 -13.90 3.99 -39.21
C ASP A 7 -12.81 3.04 -38.65
N ASP A 8 -11.93 3.55 -37.78
CA ASP A 8 -10.78 2.79 -37.26
C ASP A 8 -10.48 3.12 -35.78
N LEU A 9 -10.39 2.08 -34.95
CA LEU A 9 -10.03 2.17 -33.53
C LEU A 9 -8.63 2.72 -33.29
N ALA A 10 -7.72 2.60 -34.26
CA ALA A 10 -6.41 3.23 -34.22
C ALA A 10 -6.51 4.76 -34.19
N VAL A 11 -7.53 5.35 -34.84
CA VAL A 11 -7.77 6.80 -34.81
C VAL A 11 -8.20 7.25 -33.42
N VAL A 12 -9.10 6.50 -32.77
CA VAL A 12 -9.55 6.78 -31.40
C VAL A 12 -8.38 6.70 -30.41
N SER A 13 -7.58 5.64 -30.51
CA SER A 13 -6.40 5.43 -29.66
C SER A 13 -5.36 6.53 -29.85
N SER A 14 -5.10 6.92 -31.10
CA SER A 14 -4.18 8.01 -31.44
C SER A 14 -4.65 9.35 -30.88
N LEU A 15 -5.94 9.66 -31.00
CA LEU A 15 -6.51 10.88 -30.45
C LEU A 15 -6.43 10.91 -28.92
N ALA A 16 -6.76 9.80 -28.25
CA ALA A 16 -6.64 9.67 -26.80
C ALA A 16 -5.19 9.92 -26.34
N ALA A 17 -4.21 9.29 -26.99
CA ALA A 17 -2.80 9.50 -26.71
C ALA A 17 -2.36 10.97 -26.94
N GLN A 18 -2.84 11.61 -28.00
CA GLN A 18 -2.55 13.02 -28.27
C GLN A 18 -3.13 13.95 -27.19
N MET A 19 -4.35 13.69 -26.73
CA MET A 19 -4.96 14.47 -25.64
C MET A 19 -4.16 14.32 -24.35
N GLN A 20 -3.73 13.11 -24.01
CA GLN A 20 -2.87 12.86 -22.85
C GLN A 20 -1.54 13.60 -22.98
N GLN A 21 -0.86 13.53 -24.13
CA GLN A 21 0.41 14.23 -24.35
C GLN A 21 0.25 15.75 -24.21
N ARG A 22 -0.83 16.32 -24.73
CA ARG A 22 -1.08 17.77 -24.61
C ARG A 22 -1.35 18.20 -23.17
N LEU A 23 -2.11 17.40 -22.41
CA LEU A 23 -2.43 17.69 -21.01
C LEU A 23 -1.32 17.30 -20.02
N ALA A 24 -0.33 16.54 -20.46
CA ALA A 24 0.89 16.29 -19.70
C ALA A 24 1.87 17.46 -19.76
N GLN A 25 1.68 18.44 -20.66
CA GLN A 25 2.55 19.61 -20.71
C GLN A 25 2.31 20.53 -19.49
N PRO A 26 3.38 21.08 -18.89
CA PRO A 26 3.25 22.01 -17.77
C PRO A 26 2.43 23.26 -18.15
N PHE A 27 1.48 23.64 -17.29
CA PHE A 27 0.74 24.88 -17.43
C PHE A 27 1.21 25.90 -16.40
N ALA A 28 1.40 27.14 -16.84
CA ALA A 28 1.68 28.26 -15.94
C ALA A 28 0.37 28.77 -15.32
N LEU A 29 0.21 28.58 -14.01
CA LEU A 29 -0.91 29.12 -13.24
C LEU A 29 -0.39 29.96 -12.07
N LYS A 30 -0.67 31.27 -12.08
CA LYS A 30 -0.24 32.23 -11.04
C LYS A 30 1.27 32.17 -10.74
N GLY A 31 2.10 31.96 -11.77
CA GLY A 31 3.55 31.86 -11.64
C GLY A 31 4.09 30.51 -11.17
N MET A 32 3.22 29.51 -10.95
CA MET A 32 3.62 28.12 -10.67
C MET A 32 3.45 27.26 -11.93
N GLN A 33 4.35 26.30 -12.12
CA GLN A 33 4.22 25.27 -13.15
C GLN A 33 3.46 24.08 -12.58
N ILE A 34 2.31 23.75 -13.18
CA ILE A 34 1.48 22.62 -12.76
C ILE A 34 1.53 21.57 -13.87
N VAL A 35 1.76 20.31 -13.48
CA VAL A 35 1.67 19.16 -14.39
C VAL A 35 0.42 18.36 -14.03
N THR A 36 -0.39 18.02 -15.02
CA THR A 36 -1.56 17.14 -14.82
C THR A 36 -1.40 15.85 -15.60
N SER A 37 -2.21 14.85 -15.25
CA SER A 37 -2.39 13.64 -16.04
C SER A 37 -3.85 13.49 -16.43
N LEU A 38 -4.12 12.76 -17.51
CA LEU A 38 -5.47 12.51 -17.99
C LEU A 38 -5.71 11.00 -18.09
N SER A 39 -6.75 10.52 -17.41
CA SER A 39 -7.30 9.16 -17.61
C SER A 39 -8.56 9.25 -18.49
N ILE A 40 -8.62 8.44 -19.54
CA ILE A 40 -9.70 8.47 -20.54
C ILE A 40 -10.40 7.12 -20.58
N GLY A 41 -11.73 7.12 -20.56
CA GLY A 41 -12.55 5.95 -20.86
C GLY A 41 -13.23 6.10 -22.20
N ILE A 42 -13.27 5.00 -22.96
CA ILE A 42 -13.74 4.98 -24.34
C ILE A 42 -14.82 3.91 -24.46
N SER A 43 -15.97 4.27 -25.01
CA SER A 43 -17.03 3.34 -25.44
C SER A 43 -17.37 3.59 -26.91
N LEU A 44 -17.80 2.55 -27.62
CA LEU A 44 -17.98 2.52 -29.06
C LEU A 44 -19.41 2.13 -29.41
N PHE A 45 -20.11 2.97 -30.17
CA PHE A 45 -21.35 2.56 -30.81
C PHE A 45 -21.04 1.75 -32.09
N PRO A 46 -21.78 0.67 -32.41
CA PRO A 46 -22.81 0.03 -31.60
C PRO A 46 -22.28 -1.07 -30.65
N GLY A 47 -20.98 -1.38 -30.69
CA GLY A 47 -20.41 -2.54 -29.98
C GLY A 47 -20.58 -2.52 -28.45
N ASP A 48 -20.55 -1.34 -27.86
CA ASP A 48 -20.62 -1.11 -26.42
C ASP A 48 -21.98 -0.54 -25.99
N GLY A 49 -23.01 -0.60 -26.83
CA GLY A 49 -24.36 -0.15 -26.48
C GLY A 49 -25.08 0.58 -27.61
N ASP A 50 -26.41 0.48 -27.59
CA ASP A 50 -27.29 1.00 -28.65
C ASP A 50 -27.92 2.36 -28.33
N ASP A 51 -27.67 2.90 -27.13
CA ASP A 51 -28.19 4.18 -26.67
C ASP A 51 -27.14 5.01 -25.93
N PHE A 52 -27.38 6.32 -25.86
CA PHE A 52 -26.43 7.27 -25.27
C PHE A 52 -26.18 7.05 -23.78
N GLU A 53 -27.20 6.68 -22.99
CA GLU A 53 -27.04 6.48 -21.55
C GLU A 53 -26.15 5.27 -21.27
N THR A 54 -26.36 4.18 -22.00
CA THR A 54 -25.54 2.96 -21.92
C THR A 54 -24.09 3.24 -22.32
N LEU A 55 -23.86 3.91 -23.45
CA LEU A 55 -22.52 4.27 -23.91
C LEU A 55 -21.82 5.20 -22.91
N LEU A 56 -22.52 6.21 -22.37
CA LEU A 56 -21.94 7.12 -21.39
C LEU A 56 -21.53 6.39 -20.11
N LYS A 57 -22.38 5.47 -19.62
CA LYS A 57 -22.06 4.61 -18.47
C LYS A 57 -20.83 3.76 -18.73
N HIS A 58 -20.74 3.13 -19.91
CA HIS A 58 -19.62 2.27 -20.29
C HIS A 58 -18.31 3.06 -20.46
N ALA A 59 -18.37 4.27 -21.02
CA ALA A 59 -17.22 5.17 -21.07
C ALA A 59 -16.74 5.57 -19.67
N ASP A 60 -17.66 5.84 -18.74
CA ASP A 60 -17.29 6.19 -17.36
C ASP A 60 -16.61 5.01 -16.63
N MET A 61 -17.13 3.80 -16.83
CA MET A 61 -16.53 2.57 -16.29
C MET A 61 -15.12 2.33 -16.84
N ALA A 62 -14.91 2.48 -18.15
CA ALA A 62 -13.59 2.38 -18.76
C ALA A 62 -12.64 3.47 -18.24
N MET A 63 -13.14 4.67 -17.93
CA MET A 63 -12.35 5.76 -17.36
C MET A 63 -11.87 5.42 -15.94
N TYR A 64 -12.73 4.79 -15.12
CA TYR A 64 -12.34 4.29 -13.82
C TYR A 64 -11.29 3.17 -13.90
N GLN A 65 -11.39 2.28 -14.88
CA GLN A 65 -10.36 1.27 -15.14
C GLN A 65 -9.03 1.93 -15.55
N ALA A 66 -9.08 2.96 -16.39
CA ALA A 66 -7.90 3.74 -16.74
C ALA A 66 -7.27 4.47 -15.53
N LYS A 67 -8.03 4.66 -14.43
CA LYS A 67 -7.50 5.17 -13.16
C LYS A 67 -6.91 4.08 -12.28
N SER A 68 -7.42 2.85 -12.31
CA SER A 68 -6.92 1.73 -11.48
C SER A 68 -5.63 1.13 -12.02
N VAL A 69 -5.44 1.07 -13.35
CA VAL A 69 -4.26 0.45 -13.99
C VAL A 69 -2.98 1.32 -13.91
N GLY A 70 -3.00 2.42 -13.14
CA GLY A 70 -1.82 3.27 -12.91
C GLY A 70 -2.04 4.77 -13.14
N ARG A 71 -3.25 5.19 -13.50
CA ARG A 71 -3.59 6.55 -13.94
C ARG A 71 -2.81 6.96 -15.20
N ASN A 72 -3.16 8.10 -15.80
CA ASN A 72 -2.55 8.56 -17.07
C ASN A 72 -2.64 7.54 -18.22
N ALA A 73 -3.72 6.76 -18.27
CA ALA A 73 -3.97 5.75 -19.30
C ALA A 73 -5.31 6.03 -20.02
N PHE A 74 -5.51 5.37 -21.15
CA PHE A 74 -6.84 5.24 -21.74
C PHE A 74 -7.24 3.77 -21.77
N CYS A 75 -8.52 3.49 -21.53
CA CYS A 75 -9.07 2.15 -21.63
C CYS A 75 -10.32 2.17 -22.50
N PHE A 76 -10.45 1.15 -23.34
CA PHE A 76 -11.71 0.82 -24.00
C PHE A 76 -12.59 0.06 -23.03
N PHE A 77 -13.90 0.23 -23.15
CA PHE A 77 -14.86 -0.61 -22.47
C PHE A 77 -14.71 -2.06 -22.93
N ASP A 78 -14.84 -2.97 -21.99
CA ASP A 78 -14.96 -4.42 -22.21
C ASP A 78 -16.09 -4.87 -21.28
N GLU A 79 -16.98 -5.76 -21.74
CA GLU A 79 -18.08 -6.28 -20.92
C GLU A 79 -17.60 -6.89 -19.60
N ARG A 80 -16.36 -7.41 -19.56
CA ARG A 80 -15.71 -7.88 -18.32
C ARG A 80 -15.59 -6.77 -17.26
N MET A 81 -15.44 -5.50 -17.68
CA MET A 81 -15.44 -4.34 -16.78
C MET A 81 -16.80 -4.12 -16.11
N ASN A 82 -17.90 -4.61 -16.69
CA ASN A 82 -19.23 -4.53 -16.07
C ASN A 82 -19.38 -5.54 -14.94
N ALA A 83 -18.86 -6.75 -15.13
CA ALA A 83 -18.77 -7.74 -14.06
C ALA A 83 -17.86 -7.25 -12.92
N ASP A 84 -16.67 -6.71 -13.23
CA ASP A 84 -15.72 -6.21 -12.23
C ASP A 84 -16.28 -5.03 -11.43
N ASN A 85 -17.03 -4.12 -12.08
CA ASN A 85 -17.67 -3.00 -11.38
C ASN A 85 -18.83 -3.43 -10.48
N LEU A 86 -19.63 -4.43 -10.90
CA LEU A 86 -20.70 -4.98 -10.07
C LEU A 86 -20.14 -5.74 -8.87
N GLU A 87 -19.10 -6.56 -9.07
CA GLU A 87 -18.39 -7.26 -7.99
C GLU A 87 -17.79 -6.25 -7.00
N ARG A 88 -17.22 -5.16 -7.51
CA ARG A 88 -16.66 -4.08 -6.69
C ARG A 88 -17.73 -3.34 -5.87
N LEU A 89 -18.89 -3.06 -6.46
CA LEU A 89 -20.00 -2.41 -5.75
C LEU A 89 -20.56 -3.33 -4.67
N ALA A 90 -20.69 -4.63 -4.95
CA ALA A 90 -21.09 -5.63 -3.96
C ALA A 90 -20.10 -5.66 -2.78
N LEU A 91 -18.80 -5.72 -3.06
CA LEU A 91 -17.76 -5.65 -2.03
C LEU A 91 -17.83 -4.37 -1.19
N GLU A 92 -18.13 -3.21 -1.78
CA GLU A 92 -18.28 -1.96 -1.02
C GLU A 92 -19.48 -2.01 -0.05
N LEU A 93 -20.61 -2.58 -0.49
CA LEU A 93 -21.80 -2.76 0.36
C LEU A 93 -21.53 -3.73 1.51
N ASP A 94 -20.79 -4.81 1.24
CA ASP A 94 -20.45 -5.83 2.23
C ASP A 94 -19.39 -5.31 3.22
N LEU A 95 -18.42 -4.50 2.77
CA LEU A 95 -17.41 -3.87 3.63
C LEU A 95 -18.02 -3.03 4.75
N ARG A 96 -19.14 -2.33 4.49
CA ARG A 96 -19.83 -1.55 5.53
C ARG A 96 -20.35 -2.43 6.66
N GLN A 97 -20.74 -3.66 6.35
CA GLN A 97 -21.30 -4.60 7.33
C GLN A 97 -20.20 -5.40 8.02
N ALA A 98 -19.07 -5.63 7.33
CA ALA A 98 -17.95 -6.43 7.81
C ALA A 98 -17.40 -5.98 9.17
N LEU A 99 -17.32 -4.67 9.42
CA LEU A 99 -16.91 -4.11 10.72
C LEU A 99 -17.87 -4.51 11.85
N THR A 100 -19.19 -4.42 11.61
CA THR A 100 -20.22 -4.75 12.61
C THR A 100 -20.41 -6.25 12.83
N ARG A 101 -19.93 -7.07 11.89
CA ARG A 101 -20.08 -8.54 11.90
C ARG A 101 -18.82 -9.28 12.32
N ASP A 102 -17.80 -8.57 12.80
CA ASP A 102 -16.50 -9.14 13.22
C ASP A 102 -15.85 -10.01 12.11
N GLU A 103 -15.99 -9.60 10.86
CA GLU A 103 -15.50 -10.37 9.71
C GLU A 103 -14.02 -10.09 9.40
N PHE A 104 -13.45 -9.01 9.95
CA PHE A 104 -12.04 -8.70 9.80
C PHE A 104 -11.18 -9.48 10.78
N VAL A 105 -10.03 -9.96 10.30
CA VAL A 105 -9.03 -10.62 11.13
C VAL A 105 -7.63 -10.15 10.76
N LEU A 106 -6.72 -10.13 11.73
CA LEU A 106 -5.31 -9.90 11.47
C LEU A 106 -4.57 -11.23 11.34
N GLN A 107 -3.81 -11.36 10.26
CA GLN A 107 -2.73 -12.34 10.16
C GLN A 107 -1.41 -11.66 10.47
N TYR A 108 -0.47 -12.42 11.01
CA TYR A 108 0.83 -11.89 11.42
C TYR A 108 1.93 -12.58 10.64
N GLN A 109 2.78 -11.76 10.02
CA GLN A 109 3.93 -12.21 9.26
C GLN A 109 5.25 -11.85 9.98
N PRO A 110 6.14 -12.84 10.22
CA PRO A 110 7.34 -12.63 11.00
C PRO A 110 8.39 -11.81 10.24
N ILE A 111 9.00 -10.88 10.96
CA ILE A 111 10.21 -10.17 10.57
C ILE A 111 11.36 -10.71 11.42
N VAL A 112 12.40 -11.22 10.76
CA VAL A 112 13.54 -11.85 11.42
C VAL A 112 14.85 -11.15 11.13
N ASP A 113 15.79 -11.33 12.03
CA ASP A 113 17.19 -11.02 11.80
C ASP A 113 17.77 -12.02 10.79
N LEU A 114 18.27 -11.52 9.66
CA LEU A 114 18.77 -12.37 8.58
C LEU A 114 20.06 -13.11 8.95
N HIS A 115 20.82 -12.66 9.94
CA HIS A 115 22.07 -13.33 10.34
C HIS A 115 21.79 -14.48 11.31
N THR A 116 20.92 -14.23 12.28
CA THR A 116 20.67 -15.12 13.42
C THR A 116 19.39 -15.94 13.30
N GLY A 117 18.48 -15.57 12.40
CA GLY A 117 17.14 -16.16 12.28
C GLY A 117 16.20 -15.80 13.44
N LYS A 118 16.61 -14.91 14.34
CA LYS A 118 15.81 -14.53 15.51
C LYS A 118 14.60 -13.71 15.10
N LEU A 119 13.44 -14.03 15.66
CA LEU A 119 12.22 -13.22 15.51
C LEU A 119 12.39 -11.85 16.18
N LEU A 120 12.14 -10.78 15.41
CA LEU A 120 12.31 -9.39 15.84
C LEU A 120 10.97 -8.66 16.01
N ALA A 121 10.04 -8.87 15.08
CA ALA A 121 8.74 -8.22 15.01
C ALA A 121 7.76 -9.06 14.18
N GLU A 122 6.50 -8.69 14.18
CA GLU A 122 5.48 -9.22 13.26
C GLU A 122 4.78 -8.07 12.56
N GLU A 123 4.50 -8.22 11.27
CA GLU A 123 3.65 -7.31 10.51
C GLU A 123 2.20 -7.77 10.58
N ALA A 124 1.29 -6.86 10.96
CA ALA A 124 -0.13 -7.08 10.99
C ALA A 124 -0.74 -6.87 9.61
N LEU A 125 -1.24 -7.96 9.02
CA LEU A 125 -1.82 -8.01 7.70
C LEU A 125 -3.33 -8.22 7.82
N LEU A 126 -4.09 -7.22 7.39
CA LEU A 126 -5.55 -7.30 7.37
C LEU A 126 -6.02 -8.40 6.41
N ARG A 127 -7.00 -9.17 6.87
CA ARG A 127 -7.77 -10.12 6.06
C ARG A 127 -9.25 -9.93 6.35
N TRP A 128 -10.07 -10.28 5.37
CA TRP A 128 -11.51 -10.25 5.50
C TRP A 128 -12.07 -11.66 5.32
N ARG A 129 -12.75 -12.19 6.33
CA ARG A 129 -13.49 -13.46 6.26
C ARG A 129 -14.87 -13.19 5.68
N HIS A 130 -14.92 -13.04 4.37
CA HIS A 130 -16.17 -12.86 3.66
C HIS A 130 -17.05 -14.11 3.79
N PRO A 131 -18.35 -13.98 4.09
CA PRO A 131 -19.23 -15.13 4.33
C PRO A 131 -19.35 -16.07 3.13
N GLU A 132 -19.39 -15.52 1.91
CA GLU A 132 -19.54 -16.31 0.68
C GLU A 132 -18.20 -16.66 0.00
N ILE A 133 -17.30 -15.67 -0.16
CA ILE A 133 -16.05 -15.83 -0.93
C ILE A 133 -14.93 -16.46 -0.07
N GLY A 134 -15.05 -16.41 1.26
CA GLY A 134 -14.04 -16.90 2.19
C GLY A 134 -12.99 -15.85 2.54
N LEU A 135 -11.75 -16.27 2.77
CA LEU A 135 -10.70 -15.38 3.28
C LEU A 135 -10.08 -14.55 2.14
N LEU A 136 -10.37 -13.25 2.15
CA LEU A 136 -9.85 -12.28 1.20
C LEU A 136 -8.60 -11.57 1.72
N GLY A 137 -7.64 -11.37 0.82
CA GLY A 137 -6.46 -10.52 1.02
C GLY A 137 -6.75 -9.03 0.73
N PRO A 138 -5.88 -8.13 1.20
CA PRO A 138 -6.08 -6.68 1.10
C PRO A 138 -6.25 -6.19 -0.35
N ASP A 139 -5.52 -6.76 -1.29
CA ASP A 139 -5.56 -6.39 -2.72
C ASP A 139 -6.97 -6.46 -3.33
N ARG A 140 -7.87 -7.26 -2.73
CA ARG A 140 -9.24 -7.44 -3.21
C ARG A 140 -10.21 -6.36 -2.74
N PHE A 141 -9.93 -5.66 -1.64
CA PHE A 141 -10.93 -4.78 -1.00
C PHE A 141 -10.40 -3.45 -0.45
N ILE A 142 -9.09 -3.29 -0.23
CA ILE A 142 -8.51 -2.02 0.26
C ILE A 142 -8.84 -0.88 -0.69
N ASP A 143 -8.78 -1.14 -1.99
CA ASP A 143 -9.07 -0.19 -3.05
C ASP A 143 -10.53 0.31 -3.03
N ALA A 144 -11.46 -0.51 -2.56
CA ALA A 144 -12.86 -0.12 -2.33
C ALA A 144 -13.03 0.61 -0.98
N ALA A 145 -12.34 0.15 0.06
CA ALA A 145 -12.33 0.79 1.38
C ALA A 145 -11.77 2.23 1.33
N GLU A 146 -10.73 2.47 0.54
CA GLU A 146 -10.13 3.81 0.40
C GLU A 146 -11.06 4.80 -0.30
N ARG A 147 -11.74 4.37 -1.37
CA ARG A 147 -12.64 5.22 -2.15
C ARG A 147 -13.91 5.57 -1.39
N SER A 148 -14.43 4.61 -0.62
CA SER A 148 -15.61 4.80 0.23
C SER A 148 -15.32 5.53 1.54
N GLY A 149 -14.03 5.66 1.91
CA GLY A 149 -13.60 6.23 3.19
C GLY A 149 -13.66 5.25 4.37
N LEU A 150 -14.21 4.05 4.18
CA LEU A 150 -14.29 3.00 5.20
C LEU A 150 -12.92 2.53 5.70
N ILE A 151 -11.86 2.74 4.90
CA ILE A 151 -10.48 2.44 5.31
C ILE A 151 -10.09 3.11 6.62
N VAL A 152 -10.74 4.23 6.97
CA VAL A 152 -10.44 4.92 8.22
C VAL A 152 -10.97 4.16 9.42
N GLU A 153 -12.24 3.75 9.40
CA GLU A 153 -12.84 2.95 10.48
C GLU A 153 -12.19 1.56 10.57
N ILE A 154 -11.89 0.95 9.42
CA ILE A 154 -11.13 -0.30 9.35
C ILE A 154 -9.76 -0.13 9.98
N GLY A 155 -9.05 0.94 9.65
CA GLY A 155 -7.73 1.22 10.19
C GLY A 155 -7.71 1.50 11.69
N GLU A 156 -8.73 2.18 12.22
CA GLU A 156 -8.92 2.35 13.66
C GLU A 156 -9.08 0.99 14.37
N TRP A 157 -9.88 0.09 13.78
CA TRP A 157 -10.03 -1.28 14.26
C TRP A 157 -8.70 -2.06 14.19
N VAL A 158 -7.98 -1.98 13.07
CA VAL A 158 -6.68 -2.65 12.87
C VAL A 158 -5.67 -2.19 13.93
N LEU A 159 -5.55 -0.89 14.17
CA LEU A 159 -4.65 -0.34 15.19
C LEU A 159 -5.01 -0.86 16.59
N GLY A 160 -6.29 -0.88 16.93
CA GLY A 160 -6.77 -1.42 18.20
C GLY A 160 -6.40 -2.89 18.37
N GLU A 161 -6.72 -3.72 17.38
CA GLU A 161 -6.48 -5.16 17.45
C GLU A 161 -4.98 -5.51 17.42
N ALA A 162 -4.18 -4.78 16.63
CA ALA A 162 -2.72 -4.92 16.64
C ALA A 162 -2.13 -4.55 18.01
N CYS A 163 -2.59 -3.45 18.62
CA CYS A 163 -2.13 -3.04 19.96
C CYS A 163 -2.51 -4.07 21.02
N ARG A 164 -3.74 -4.57 20.99
CA ARG A 164 -4.23 -5.62 21.88
C ARG A 164 -3.36 -6.87 21.79
N GLN A 165 -3.11 -7.35 20.57
CA GLN A 165 -2.33 -8.55 20.33
C GLN A 165 -0.85 -8.38 20.71
N ALA A 166 -0.26 -7.23 20.41
CA ALA A 166 1.12 -6.93 20.80
C ALA A 166 1.29 -6.88 22.32
N MET A 167 0.32 -6.32 23.05
CA MET A 167 0.36 -6.32 24.51
C MET A 167 0.28 -7.75 25.07
N LEU A 168 -0.54 -8.62 24.48
CA LEU A 168 -0.58 -10.04 24.87
C LEU A 168 0.77 -10.74 24.67
N TRP A 169 1.48 -10.47 23.57
CA TRP A 169 2.81 -11.00 23.34
C TRP A 169 3.85 -10.45 24.34
N GLN A 170 3.79 -9.15 24.65
CA GLN A 170 4.70 -8.52 25.61
C GLN A 170 4.47 -8.95 27.05
N ALA A 171 3.22 -9.19 27.45
CA ALA A 171 2.87 -9.77 28.75
C ALA A 171 3.27 -11.25 28.88
N GLY A 172 3.42 -11.93 27.73
CA GLY A 172 3.86 -13.31 27.64
C GLY A 172 5.37 -13.45 27.52
N CYS A 173 5.82 -14.08 26.44
CA CYS A 173 7.22 -14.51 26.27
C CYS A 173 8.07 -13.58 25.40
N LEU A 174 7.51 -12.50 24.85
CA LEU A 174 8.19 -11.62 23.91
C LEU A 174 8.23 -10.18 24.45
N PRO A 175 9.05 -9.88 25.48
CA PRO A 175 9.15 -8.52 26.00
C PRO A 175 9.67 -7.57 24.91
N ARG A 176 9.07 -6.37 24.83
CA ARG A 176 9.39 -5.32 23.83
C ARG A 176 9.17 -5.74 22.37
N PHE A 177 8.33 -6.74 22.13
CA PHE A 177 7.99 -7.15 20.77
C PHE A 177 7.24 -6.04 20.03
N VAL A 178 7.56 -5.88 18.76
CA VAL A 178 7.00 -4.83 17.91
C VAL A 178 5.99 -5.44 16.98
N VAL A 179 4.84 -4.79 16.83
CA VAL A 179 3.90 -5.04 15.75
C VAL A 179 3.95 -3.89 14.75
N SER A 180 4.06 -4.19 13.46
CA SER A 180 3.98 -3.20 12.40
C SER A 180 2.58 -3.15 11.79
N VAL A 181 2.06 -1.96 11.50
CA VAL A 181 0.72 -1.75 10.90
C VAL A 181 0.84 -0.83 9.69
N ASN A 182 0.29 -1.29 8.56
CA ASN A 182 0.21 -0.53 7.32
C ASN A 182 -0.81 0.60 7.40
N MET A 183 -0.43 1.78 6.89
CA MET A 183 -1.28 2.97 6.92
C MET A 183 -1.61 3.46 5.51
N SER A 184 -2.90 3.68 5.24
CA SER A 184 -3.35 4.29 4.00
C SER A 184 -3.11 5.80 3.98
N ALA A 185 -2.84 6.34 2.79
CA ALA A 185 -2.77 7.79 2.58
C ALA A 185 -4.10 8.50 2.86
N VAL A 186 -5.24 7.81 2.74
CA VAL A 186 -6.57 8.36 3.09
C VAL A 186 -6.66 8.61 4.59
N GLN A 187 -6.17 7.68 5.41
CA GLN A 187 -6.15 7.83 6.87
C GLN A 187 -5.28 9.00 7.29
N PHE A 188 -4.11 9.14 6.67
CA PHE A 188 -3.19 10.24 6.95
C PHE A 188 -3.80 11.61 6.60
N ARG A 189 -4.54 11.72 5.49
CA ARG A 189 -5.21 12.98 5.09
C ARG A 189 -6.34 13.42 6.04
N ARG A 190 -6.89 12.53 6.87
CA ARG A 190 -7.95 12.90 7.82
C ARG A 190 -7.46 13.84 8.93
N GLY A 191 -6.15 13.86 9.20
CA GLY A 191 -5.56 14.82 10.13
C GLY A 191 -5.53 14.40 11.61
N ASN A 192 -6.25 13.35 11.98
CA ASN A 192 -6.41 12.92 13.37
C ASN A 192 -5.65 11.61 13.70
N LEU A 193 -4.71 11.19 12.85
CA LEU A 193 -4.04 9.90 13.01
C LEU A 193 -3.26 9.80 14.34
N GLY A 194 -2.61 10.88 14.77
CA GLY A 194 -1.90 10.92 16.06
C GLY A 194 -2.83 10.61 17.25
N GLU A 195 -4.03 11.21 17.27
CA GLU A 195 -5.04 10.98 18.31
C GLU A 195 -5.53 9.52 18.31
N VAL A 196 -5.81 8.98 17.13
CA VAL A 196 -6.24 7.59 16.95
C VAL A 196 -5.20 6.60 17.47
N VAL A 197 -3.93 6.81 17.10
CA VAL A 197 -2.81 5.96 17.55
C VAL A 197 -2.64 6.06 19.06
N GLN A 198 -2.68 7.27 19.62
CA GLN A 198 -2.58 7.48 21.06
C GLN A 198 -3.71 6.76 21.82
N ALA A 199 -4.95 6.87 21.32
CA ALA A 199 -6.10 6.20 21.92
C ALA A 199 -5.96 4.68 21.90
N ALA A 200 -5.50 4.09 20.79
CA ALA A 200 -5.28 2.65 20.68
C ALA A 200 -4.19 2.15 21.65
N LEU A 201 -3.06 2.86 21.73
CA LEU A 201 -1.97 2.55 22.65
C LEU A 201 -2.45 2.60 24.12
N MET A 202 -3.16 3.67 24.50
CA MET A 202 -3.68 3.84 25.86
C MET A 202 -4.71 2.77 26.22
N ARG A 203 -5.63 2.45 25.29
CA ARG A 203 -6.70 1.47 25.53
C ARG A 203 -6.18 0.09 25.92
N TYR A 204 -5.07 -0.33 25.32
CA TYR A 204 -4.48 -1.65 25.57
C TYR A 204 -3.19 -1.61 26.38
N GLY A 205 -2.74 -0.42 26.82
CA GLY A 205 -1.53 -0.25 27.62
C GLY A 205 -0.24 -0.60 26.89
N LEU A 206 -0.23 -0.60 25.56
CA LEU A 206 0.96 -0.90 24.77
C LEU A 206 1.94 0.29 24.85
N PRO A 207 3.20 0.09 25.23
CA PRO A 207 4.21 1.15 25.11
C PRO A 207 4.35 1.58 23.65
N PRO A 208 4.47 2.90 23.34
CA PRO A 208 4.56 3.38 21.96
C PRO A 208 5.65 2.70 21.13
N SER A 209 6.78 2.34 21.75
CA SER A 209 7.90 1.65 21.10
C SER A 209 7.59 0.21 20.65
N GLY A 210 6.45 -0.35 21.07
CA GLY A 210 5.91 -1.63 20.63
C GLY A 210 5.04 -1.55 19.38
N LEU A 211 4.75 -0.35 18.88
CA LEU A 211 4.01 -0.14 17.63
C LEU A 211 4.93 0.51 16.59
N GLU A 212 4.88 -0.02 15.38
CA GLU A 212 5.50 0.56 14.19
C GLU A 212 4.43 0.85 13.15
N LEU A 213 4.46 2.05 12.57
CA LEU A 213 3.56 2.44 11.48
C LEU A 213 4.33 2.40 10.16
N GLU A 214 3.81 1.66 9.20
CA GLU A 214 4.38 1.53 7.86
C GLU A 214 3.68 2.49 6.91
N LEU A 215 4.46 3.38 6.31
CA LEU A 215 3.99 4.47 5.47
C LEU A 215 4.58 4.32 4.07
N THR A 216 3.76 4.38 3.04
CA THR A 216 4.29 4.45 1.66
C THR A 216 5.02 5.78 1.44
N GLU A 217 5.94 5.81 0.48
CA GLU A 217 6.68 7.04 0.12
C GLU A 217 5.76 8.24 -0.16
N SER A 218 4.59 7.98 -0.75
CA SER A 218 3.61 9.02 -1.11
C SER A 218 3.04 9.76 0.10
N ILE A 219 3.00 9.13 1.26
CA ILE A 219 2.50 9.71 2.51
C ILE A 219 3.53 10.68 3.09
N LEU A 220 4.82 10.40 2.92
CA LEU A 220 5.90 11.24 3.44
C LEU A 220 6.01 12.59 2.74
N LEU A 221 5.48 12.68 1.51
CA LEU A 221 5.37 13.95 0.78
C LEU A 221 4.26 14.84 1.34
N GLN A 222 3.44 14.33 2.25
CA GLN A 222 2.30 15.02 2.85
C GLN A 222 2.68 15.64 4.21
N ASP A 223 1.67 16.18 4.88
CA ASP A 223 1.73 17.00 6.10
C ASP A 223 2.83 16.61 7.11
N CYS A 224 3.83 17.50 7.27
CA CYS A 224 4.98 17.31 8.15
C CYS A 224 4.62 17.33 9.65
N GLU A 225 3.50 17.94 10.02
CA GLU A 225 3.15 18.12 11.44
C GLU A 225 2.67 16.82 12.07
N GLN A 226 1.82 16.07 11.36
CA GLN A 226 1.32 14.77 11.83
C GLN A 226 2.43 13.74 12.01
N LEU A 227 3.41 13.69 11.09
CA LEU A 227 4.58 12.81 11.25
C LEU A 227 5.37 13.16 12.52
N ARG A 228 5.50 14.45 12.82
CA ARG A 228 6.16 14.90 14.05
C ARG A 228 5.37 14.48 15.29
N GLN A 229 4.06 14.63 15.29
CA GLN A 229 3.21 14.19 16.41
C GLN A 229 3.35 12.69 16.67
N LEU A 230 3.33 11.86 15.61
CA LEU A 230 3.56 10.42 15.74
C LEU A 230 4.94 10.11 16.34
N LYS A 231 5.98 10.84 15.92
CA LYS A 231 7.31 10.69 16.51
C LYS A 231 7.38 11.13 17.97
N GLU A 232 6.71 12.23 18.33
CA GLU A 232 6.63 12.72 19.71
C GLU A 232 5.87 11.75 20.61
N LEU A 233 4.89 11.00 20.08
CA LEU A 233 4.25 9.88 20.79
C LEU A 233 5.22 8.73 21.07
N GLY A 234 6.31 8.61 20.32
CA GLY A 234 7.33 7.59 20.49
C GLY A 234 7.05 6.27 19.76
N VAL A 235 6.14 6.26 18.79
CA VAL A 235 5.96 5.11 17.88
C VAL A 235 7.09 5.06 16.87
N LYS A 236 7.37 3.86 16.35
CA LYS A 236 8.33 3.68 15.27
C LYS A 236 7.67 3.97 13.93
N LEU A 237 8.43 4.51 12.99
CA LEU A 237 7.97 4.78 11.63
C LEU A 237 8.86 4.04 10.63
N SER A 238 8.25 3.31 9.71
CA SER A 238 8.94 2.70 8.58
C SER A 238 8.39 3.21 7.26
N ILE A 239 9.23 3.14 6.24
CA ILE A 239 8.84 3.45 4.86
C ILE A 239 8.66 2.14 4.11
N ASP A 240 7.48 1.97 3.54
CA ASP A 240 7.13 0.81 2.73
C ASP A 240 7.33 1.02 1.24
N ASP A 241 7.48 -0.08 0.51
CA ASP A 241 7.67 -0.15 -0.95
C ASP A 241 8.80 0.76 -1.48
N PHE A 242 9.89 0.91 -0.71
CA PHE A 242 10.93 1.88 -1.04
C PHE A 242 11.64 1.56 -2.35
N GLY A 243 11.77 2.56 -3.23
CA GLY A 243 12.44 2.48 -4.54
C GLY A 243 11.50 2.25 -5.73
N THR A 244 10.19 2.11 -5.50
CA THR A 244 9.18 2.00 -6.56
C THR A 244 8.63 3.36 -7.04
N GLY A 245 8.94 4.44 -6.31
CA GLY A 245 8.49 5.81 -6.58
C GLY A 245 9.63 6.83 -6.75
N TYR A 246 9.26 8.11 -6.86
CA TYR A 246 10.21 9.22 -6.90
C TYR A 246 10.65 9.60 -5.48
N SER A 247 11.65 8.90 -4.95
CA SER A 247 12.17 9.18 -3.61
C SER A 247 13.01 10.45 -3.61
N ASN A 248 12.61 11.46 -2.83
CA ASN A 248 13.49 12.59 -2.51
C ASN A 248 14.16 12.34 -1.15
N LEU A 249 15.47 12.05 -1.22
CA LEU A 249 16.36 11.77 -0.09
C LEU A 249 16.28 12.82 1.03
N ALA A 250 15.98 14.08 0.70
CA ALA A 250 15.87 15.15 1.68
C ALA A 250 14.75 14.89 2.70
N TYR A 251 13.69 14.17 2.33
CA TYR A 251 12.58 13.86 3.25
C TYR A 251 12.93 12.77 4.25
N LEU A 252 13.76 11.79 3.86
CA LEU A 252 14.20 10.72 4.76
C LEU A 252 14.94 11.28 5.98
N GLN A 253 15.80 12.27 5.77
CA GLN A 253 16.52 12.95 6.85
C GLN A 253 15.60 13.78 7.73
N ARG A 254 14.58 14.42 7.14
CA ARG A 254 13.69 15.35 7.85
C ARG A 254 12.75 14.64 8.83
N PHE A 255 12.24 13.45 8.46
CA PHE A 255 11.18 12.78 9.22
C PHE A 255 11.66 11.76 10.25
N GLN A 256 12.98 11.60 10.39
CA GLN A 256 13.62 10.72 11.38
C GLN A 256 13.05 9.30 11.37
N VAL A 257 12.64 8.76 10.23
CA VAL A 257 12.13 7.39 10.13
C VAL A 257 13.12 6.39 10.73
N ASP A 258 12.66 5.22 11.16
CA ASP A 258 13.50 4.23 11.85
C ASP A 258 13.96 3.11 10.91
N LYS A 259 13.21 2.89 9.82
CA LYS A 259 13.35 1.72 8.96
C LYS A 259 12.94 2.00 7.51
N LEU A 260 13.65 1.38 6.57
CA LEU A 260 13.25 1.25 5.16
C LEU A 260 12.92 -0.21 4.84
N LYS A 261 11.80 -0.44 4.17
CA LYS A 261 11.41 -1.75 3.63
C LYS A 261 11.76 -1.78 2.14
N ILE A 262 12.54 -2.77 1.73
CA ILE A 262 12.97 -2.97 0.34
C ILE A 262 11.90 -3.83 -0.33
N ASP A 263 11.25 -3.26 -1.34
CA ASP A 263 10.15 -3.92 -2.05
C ASP A 263 10.55 -5.29 -2.62
N GLN A 264 9.59 -6.22 -2.58
CA GLN A 264 9.78 -7.61 -3.02
C GLN A 264 10.15 -7.73 -4.50
N SER A 265 9.79 -6.76 -5.36
CA SER A 265 10.13 -6.80 -6.80
C SER A 265 11.64 -6.73 -7.04
N PHE A 266 12.37 -6.03 -6.16
CA PHE A 266 13.83 -6.00 -6.22
C PHE A 266 14.44 -7.28 -5.63
N VAL A 267 13.84 -7.82 -4.56
CA VAL A 267 14.34 -9.00 -3.84
C VAL A 267 14.16 -10.30 -4.65
N ARG A 268 13.00 -10.52 -5.28
CA ARG A 268 12.70 -11.75 -6.04
C ARG A 268 13.63 -12.02 -7.22
N GLY A 269 14.31 -10.99 -7.73
CA GLY A 269 15.26 -11.10 -8.84
C GLY A 269 16.73 -11.02 -8.44
N LEU A 270 17.05 -10.98 -7.14
CA LEU A 270 18.37 -10.54 -6.66
C LEU A 270 19.53 -11.41 -7.15
N GLY A 271 19.34 -12.74 -7.23
CA GLY A 271 20.39 -13.67 -7.64
C GLY A 271 20.71 -13.70 -9.14
N GLY A 272 19.84 -13.14 -9.98
CA GLY A 272 19.95 -13.22 -11.45
C GLY A 272 19.92 -11.88 -12.19
N ASN A 273 19.64 -10.77 -11.49
CA ASN A 273 19.50 -9.45 -12.07
C ASN A 273 20.50 -8.45 -11.44
N PRO A 274 21.60 -8.11 -12.14
CA PRO A 274 22.60 -7.15 -11.66
C PRO A 274 22.02 -5.77 -11.34
N GLN A 275 20.95 -5.35 -12.03
CA GLN A 275 20.28 -4.09 -11.77
C GLN A 275 19.55 -4.11 -10.42
N ASN A 276 18.83 -5.19 -10.12
CA ASN A 276 18.19 -5.36 -8.82
C ASN A 276 19.24 -5.40 -7.70
N GLN A 277 20.36 -6.11 -7.91
CA GLN A 277 21.46 -6.14 -6.94
C GLN A 277 22.04 -4.75 -6.70
N ALA A 278 22.25 -3.94 -7.74
CA ALA A 278 22.72 -2.57 -7.61
C ALA A 278 21.72 -1.68 -6.84
N ILE A 279 20.42 -1.80 -7.12
CA ILE A 279 19.36 -1.07 -6.42
C ILE A 279 19.34 -1.44 -4.93
N VAL A 280 19.28 -2.73 -4.60
CA VAL A 280 19.29 -3.20 -3.21
C VAL A 280 20.55 -2.74 -2.48
N THR A 281 21.71 -2.83 -3.12
CA THR A 281 22.99 -2.35 -2.55
C THR A 281 22.92 -0.86 -2.23
N ALA A 282 22.42 -0.04 -3.17
CA ALA A 282 22.28 1.39 -2.98
C ALA A 282 21.33 1.72 -1.81
N ILE A 283 20.18 1.04 -1.73
CA ILE A 283 19.21 1.23 -0.64
C ILE A 283 19.82 0.87 0.71
N VAL A 284 20.53 -0.26 0.81
CA VAL A 284 21.18 -0.70 2.05
C VAL A 284 22.28 0.27 2.50
N GLN A 285 23.12 0.71 1.57
CA GLN A 285 24.18 1.68 1.87
C GLN A 285 23.60 3.02 2.33
N MET A 286 22.58 3.52 1.63
CA MET A 286 21.88 4.75 2.00
C MET A 286 21.25 4.64 3.40
N ALA A 287 20.51 3.56 3.67
CA ALA A 287 19.90 3.33 4.97
C ALA A 287 20.97 3.36 6.08
N ARG A 288 22.09 2.67 5.86
CA ARG A 288 23.22 2.66 6.81
C ARG A 288 23.81 4.05 7.04
N SER A 289 24.02 4.83 5.98
CA SER A 289 24.52 6.22 6.08
C SER A 289 23.57 7.14 6.84
N LEU A 290 22.27 6.87 6.81
CA LEU A 290 21.23 7.62 7.51
C LEU A 290 20.93 7.06 8.92
N GLY A 291 21.61 5.98 9.34
CA GLY A 291 21.35 5.32 10.63
C GLY A 291 20.03 4.56 10.69
N LEU A 292 19.46 4.20 9.53
CA LEU A 292 18.19 3.50 9.38
C LEU A 292 18.39 1.98 9.35
N HIS A 293 17.40 1.23 9.83
CA HIS A 293 17.34 -0.21 9.61
C HIS A 293 16.76 -0.55 8.25
N THR A 294 17.16 -1.69 7.67
CA THR A 294 16.56 -2.24 6.46
C THR A 294 15.81 -3.52 6.74
N VAL A 295 14.65 -3.70 6.10
CA VAL A 295 13.91 -4.98 6.03
C VAL A 295 13.73 -5.33 4.55
N ALA A 296 14.19 -6.50 4.14
CA ALA A 296 13.92 -7.02 2.80
C ALA A 296 12.59 -7.79 2.77
N GLU A 297 11.72 -7.48 1.82
CA GLU A 297 10.47 -8.19 1.64
C GLU A 297 10.59 -9.38 0.67
N GLY A 298 9.78 -10.41 0.86
CA GLY A 298 9.73 -11.52 -0.09
C GLY A 298 10.99 -12.40 -0.09
N VAL A 299 11.63 -12.57 1.06
CA VAL A 299 12.76 -13.51 1.21
C VAL A 299 12.19 -14.93 1.26
N GLU A 300 12.20 -15.60 0.11
CA GLU A 300 11.58 -16.92 -0.08
C GLU A 300 12.60 -18.08 -0.01
N ASP A 301 13.88 -17.83 -0.31
CA ASP A 301 14.92 -18.84 -0.39
C ASP A 301 16.24 -18.43 0.29
N GLU A 302 17.04 -19.46 0.60
CA GLU A 302 18.28 -19.33 1.35
C GLU A 302 19.38 -18.59 0.57
N ALA A 303 19.41 -18.72 -0.76
CA ALA A 303 20.39 -18.02 -1.58
C ALA A 303 20.12 -16.50 -1.60
N THR A 304 18.85 -16.10 -1.74
CA THR A 304 18.43 -14.70 -1.60
C THR A 304 18.74 -14.16 -0.20
N ARG A 305 18.49 -14.94 0.86
CA ARG A 305 18.87 -14.58 2.25
C ARG A 305 20.37 -14.29 2.37
N GLN A 306 21.21 -15.20 1.88
CA GLN A 306 22.65 -15.10 1.98
C GLN A 306 23.18 -13.87 1.23
N LEU A 307 22.66 -13.63 0.02
CA LEU A 307 23.03 -12.46 -0.77
C LEU A 307 22.62 -11.15 -0.07
N LEU A 308 21.43 -11.08 0.52
CA LEU A 308 21.00 -9.92 1.31
C LEU A 308 21.90 -9.65 2.51
N VAL A 309 22.34 -10.71 3.21
CA VAL A 309 23.31 -10.61 4.32
C VAL A 309 24.64 -10.05 3.82
N GLU A 310 25.17 -10.55 2.70
CA GLU A 310 26.41 -10.08 2.09
C GLU A 310 26.35 -8.60 1.67
N LEU A 311 25.19 -8.17 1.17
CA LEU A 311 24.93 -6.77 0.83
C LEU A 311 24.75 -5.87 2.07
N GLY A 312 24.62 -6.45 3.27
CA GLY A 312 24.51 -5.74 4.54
C GLY A 312 23.08 -5.49 5.02
N ALA A 313 22.07 -6.14 4.41
CA ALA A 313 20.70 -6.11 4.92
C ALA A 313 20.62 -6.93 6.23
N ILE A 314 19.95 -6.35 7.23
CA ILE A 314 19.96 -6.93 8.59
C ILE A 314 18.71 -7.75 8.86
N ARG A 315 17.56 -7.36 8.29
CA ARG A 315 16.25 -7.95 8.60
C ARG A 315 15.53 -8.39 7.33
N GLY A 316 14.68 -9.40 7.44
CA GLY A 316 13.86 -9.87 6.32
C GLY A 316 12.51 -10.38 6.75
N ARG A 317 11.54 -10.22 5.85
CA ARG A 317 10.19 -10.78 5.97
C ARG A 317 10.16 -12.11 5.23
N ALA A 318 10.12 -13.20 5.99
CA ALA A 318 10.09 -14.56 5.45
C ALA A 318 8.64 -15.04 5.29
N THR A 319 8.34 -15.71 4.19
CA THR A 319 7.04 -16.39 3.98
C THR A 319 6.96 -17.71 4.75
N CYS A 320 8.10 -18.34 5.07
CA CYS A 320 8.19 -19.60 5.79
C CYS A 320 9.34 -19.58 6.81
N LEU A 321 9.02 -19.69 8.10
CA LEU A 321 9.98 -20.09 9.13
C LEU A 321 9.47 -21.31 9.90
N PRO A 322 10.32 -22.33 10.12
CA PRO A 322 10.00 -23.45 10.99
C PRO A 322 10.10 -23.01 12.46
N GLY A 323 9.15 -23.46 13.29
CA GLY A 323 9.20 -23.23 14.74
C GLY A 323 8.39 -22.03 15.22
N ARG A 324 7.11 -21.97 14.88
CA ARG A 324 6.17 -21.09 15.59
C ARG A 324 5.98 -21.63 17.01
N CYS A 325 6.14 -20.76 18.00
CA CYS A 325 5.34 -20.86 19.23
C CYS A 325 3.89 -20.52 18.84
N ARG A 326 3.22 -21.43 18.10
CA ARG A 326 1.76 -21.38 17.91
C ARG A 326 1.15 -21.73 19.26
N ARG A 327 0.83 -20.72 20.07
CA ARG A 327 -0.26 -20.87 21.04
C ARG A 327 -1.48 -20.16 20.48
N ARG A 328 -2.40 -21.01 20.00
CA ARG A 328 -3.82 -20.71 19.84
C ARG A 328 -4.33 -20.10 21.15
N ASN A 329 -4.88 -18.89 21.07
CA ASN A 329 -6.31 -18.64 21.27
C ASN A 329 -6.59 -17.18 20.90
#